data_AF-A0A0D2J879-F1
#
_entry.id   AF-A0A0D2J879-F1
#
_cell.length_a   1.000
_cell.length_b   1.000
_cell.length_c   1.000
_cell.angle_alpha   90.00
_cell.angle_beta   90.00
_cell.angle_gamma   90.00
#
_symmetry.space_group_name_H-M   'P 1'
#
loop_
_entity.id
_entity.type
_entity.pdbx_description
1 polymer ?
#
loop_
_entity_poly.entity_id
_entity_poly.type
_entity_poly.pdbx_seq_one_letter_code
_entity_poly.pdbx_strand_id
1 'polypeptide(L)'
;MNNRLFKNAFPCFGDTCRAGKSLSPKTGLTRITIFSLAGLMLVLASFAQAGAGLRLKAVISDTGQVAFCFPIKTKEKFTLWFMHSYDRAFFAEHYQALGPGEILLTHMTFKSNLNGEGFEYTDFHLRPDGVGELRNINRKITKVHFMMGSPDMADHTVIRGKTRTRLAERIRPGTLVDLIIEDTPCPTQTKTGDIND
;
A
#
# COMPACT_ATOMS: atom_id res chain seq x y z
N MET A 1 -41.17 -16.89 34.02
CA MET A 1 -40.21 -17.52 34.95
C MET A 1 -39.46 -16.42 35.70
N ASN A 2 -39.66 -16.40 37.02
CA ASN A 2 -38.87 -15.85 38.12
C ASN A 2 -38.16 -14.48 38.04
N ASN A 3 -38.71 -13.59 38.87
CA ASN A 3 -38.08 -12.52 39.65
C ASN A 3 -36.81 -12.95 40.42
N ARG A 4 -35.88 -11.99 40.61
CA ARG A 4 -35.14 -11.61 41.86
C ARG A 4 -33.96 -10.70 41.42
N LEU A 5 -33.93 -9.38 41.61
CA LEU A 5 -33.85 -8.59 42.86
C LEU A 5 -32.89 -9.19 43.89
N PHE A 6 -31.73 -8.56 44.10
CA PHE A 6 -31.24 -8.20 45.44
C PHE A 6 -30.38 -6.92 45.40
N LYS A 7 -30.83 -5.96 46.22
CA LYS A 7 -30.13 -4.79 46.74
C LYS A 7 -29.32 -5.20 47.99
N ASN A 8 -28.38 -4.32 48.39
CA ASN A 8 -27.94 -3.94 49.76
C ASN A 8 -26.42 -3.67 49.68
N ALA A 9 -25.86 -2.48 49.83
CA ALA A 9 -26.03 -1.38 50.80
C ALA A 9 -25.58 -1.72 52.24
N PHE A 10 -24.72 -0.82 52.75
CA PHE A 10 -24.38 -0.48 54.15
C PHE A 10 -22.99 -0.86 54.72
N PRO A 11 -22.44 -0.03 55.64
CA PRO A 11 -21.08 0.51 55.59
C PRO A 11 -20.32 0.37 56.93
N CYS A 12 -19.21 1.11 57.06
CA CYS A 12 -18.52 1.61 58.27
C CYS A 12 -18.43 0.74 59.54
N PHE A 13 -17.23 0.67 60.12
CA PHE A 13 -16.90 1.25 61.45
C PHE A 13 -15.60 0.63 61.96
N GLY A 14 -14.69 1.43 62.49
CA GLY A 14 -13.54 0.91 63.24
C GLY A 14 -12.38 1.87 63.40
N ASP A 15 -12.61 2.95 64.16
CA ASP A 15 -11.54 3.72 64.80
C ASP A 15 -10.82 2.85 65.84
N THR A 16 -9.53 2.57 65.63
CA THR A 16 -8.58 2.42 66.75
C THR A 16 -7.23 3.01 66.38
N CYS A 17 -6.95 4.16 66.98
CA CYS A 17 -5.63 4.74 67.17
C CYS A 17 -4.68 3.77 67.88
N ARG A 18 -3.41 3.69 67.44
CA ARG A 18 -2.29 3.67 68.40
C ARG A 18 -0.97 4.14 67.78
N ALA A 19 -0.35 5.05 68.52
CA ALA A 19 0.89 5.73 68.20
C ALA A 19 2.14 4.89 68.52
N GLY A 20 3.21 5.20 67.78
CA GLY A 20 4.57 5.29 68.32
C GLY A 20 5.47 4.07 68.15
N LYS A 21 6.50 4.20 67.33
CA LYS A 21 7.90 4.34 67.81
C LYS A 21 8.87 4.69 66.68
N SER A 22 9.63 5.75 66.96
CA SER A 22 10.87 6.16 66.31
C SER A 22 11.95 5.09 66.48
N LEU A 23 12.81 4.89 65.47
CA LEU A 23 14.23 4.54 65.61
C LEU A 23 14.97 4.69 64.25
N SER A 24 15.74 5.78 64.17
CA SER A 24 17.11 6.00 63.66
C SER A 24 17.67 5.22 62.42
N PRO A 25 18.52 5.87 61.60
CA PRO A 25 18.94 5.39 60.29
C PRO A 25 20.10 4.39 60.38
N LYS A 26 20.07 3.37 59.51
CA LYS A 26 21.27 2.58 59.19
C LYS A 26 21.73 2.91 57.79
N THR A 27 22.87 3.57 57.74
CA THR A 27 23.76 3.69 56.59
C THR A 27 24.13 2.29 56.08
N GLY A 28 23.96 2.09 54.77
CA GLY A 28 24.27 0.83 54.10
C GLY A 28 24.61 1.08 52.62
N LEU A 29 25.91 1.22 52.37
CA LEU A 29 26.64 1.00 51.13
C LEU A 29 25.87 0.97 49.79
N THR A 30 26.19 1.97 48.98
CA THR A 30 26.44 1.92 47.54
C THR A 30 26.50 0.50 46.92
N ARG A 31 25.46 0.14 46.16
CA ARG A 31 25.58 -0.78 45.03
C ARG A 31 25.01 -0.11 43.79
N ILE A 32 25.93 0.36 42.96
CA ILE A 32 25.73 0.70 41.57
C ILE A 32 25.11 -0.52 40.88
N THR A 33 23.95 -0.35 40.25
CA THR A 33 23.58 -1.24 39.15
C THR A 33 23.17 -0.37 37.96
N ILE A 34 24.20 -0.08 37.18
CA ILE A 34 24.16 0.33 35.77
C ILE A 34 23.39 -0.76 35.00
N PHE A 35 22.06 -0.75 35.06
CA PHE A 35 21.21 -1.61 34.22
C PHE A 35 20.07 -0.86 33.53
N SER A 36 19.90 0.44 33.79
CA SER A 36 18.80 1.21 33.19
C SER A 36 19.10 1.89 31.86
N LEU A 37 20.37 2.09 31.46
CA LEU A 37 20.66 2.72 30.15
C LEU A 37 20.75 1.71 28.99
N ALA A 38 21.27 0.51 29.21
CA ALA A 38 21.35 -0.50 28.15
C ALA A 38 19.97 -1.04 27.76
N GLY A 39 19.06 -1.20 28.73
CA GLY A 39 17.67 -1.59 28.47
C GLY A 39 16.87 -0.52 27.71
N LEU A 40 17.11 0.78 28.00
CA LEU A 40 16.43 1.87 27.30
C LEU A 40 16.94 2.05 25.86
N MET A 41 18.23 1.82 25.61
CA MET A 41 18.80 1.81 24.26
C MET A 41 18.31 0.61 23.41
N LEU A 42 18.05 -0.55 24.02
CA LEU A 42 17.52 -1.71 23.29
C LEU A 42 16.05 -1.54 22.89
N VAL A 43 15.25 -0.86 23.73
CA VAL A 43 13.85 -0.53 23.42
C VAL A 43 13.77 0.54 22.32
N LEU A 44 14.66 1.54 22.31
CA LEU A 44 14.71 2.56 21.25
C LEU A 44 15.25 2.03 19.90
N ALA A 45 16.17 1.06 19.91
CA ALA A 45 16.65 0.42 18.69
C ALA A 45 15.59 -0.46 18.01
N SER A 46 14.59 -0.95 18.75
CA SER A 46 13.54 -1.82 18.22
C SER A 46 12.43 -1.07 17.45
N PHE A 47 12.36 0.27 17.55
CA PHE A 47 11.38 1.08 16.81
C PHE A 47 11.91 1.64 15.49
N ALA A 48 13.20 1.51 15.19
CA ALA A 48 13.80 2.08 13.99
C ALA A 48 13.71 1.19 12.74
N GLN A 49 13.30 -0.07 12.89
CA GLN A 49 13.12 -0.97 11.76
C GLN A 49 11.69 -0.87 11.21
N ALA A 50 11.33 0.33 10.75
CA ALA A 50 10.27 0.46 9.76
C ALA A 50 10.74 -0.26 8.49
N GLY A 51 10.52 -1.58 8.46
CA GLY A 51 10.89 -2.43 7.34
C GLY A 51 10.43 -1.76 6.05
N ALA A 52 11.37 -1.53 5.14
CA ALA A 52 11.13 -0.86 3.89
C ALA A 52 10.18 -1.73 3.04
N GLY A 53 8.88 -1.49 3.21
CA GLY A 53 7.84 -2.24 2.50
C GLY A 53 7.88 -1.90 1.01
N LEU A 54 7.57 -2.89 0.17
CA LEU A 54 7.52 -2.72 -1.28
C LEU A 54 6.63 -1.55 -1.67
N ARG A 55 7.01 -0.88 -2.74
CA ARG A 55 6.34 0.28 -3.32
C ARG A 55 6.08 0.04 -4.79
N LEU A 56 4.84 0.29 -5.21
CA LEU A 56 4.51 0.47 -6.62
C LEU A 56 4.72 1.94 -6.96
N LYS A 57 5.60 2.22 -7.93
CA LYS A 57 5.93 3.57 -8.38
C LYS A 57 5.56 3.75 -9.84
N ALA A 58 5.02 4.92 -10.19
CA ALA A 58 4.99 5.39 -11.57
C ALA A 58 6.13 6.40 -11.75
N VAL A 59 7.06 6.05 -12.62
CA VAL A 59 8.28 6.81 -12.89
C VAL A 59 8.22 7.34 -14.31
N ILE A 60 8.47 8.64 -14.50
CA ILE A 60 8.65 9.23 -15.83
C ILE A 60 9.96 8.68 -16.39
N SER A 61 9.89 7.90 -17.46
CA SER A 61 11.04 7.14 -17.98
C SER A 61 12.24 8.03 -18.32
N ASP A 62 11.98 9.22 -18.88
CA ASP A 62 13.03 10.11 -19.37
C ASP A 62 13.79 10.82 -18.24
N THR A 63 13.13 11.10 -17.11
CA THR A 63 13.69 11.91 -16.02
C THR A 63 13.97 11.13 -14.75
N GLY A 64 13.42 9.92 -14.62
CA GLY A 64 13.42 9.17 -13.36
C GLY A 64 12.53 9.77 -12.27
N GLN A 65 11.76 10.83 -12.59
CA GLN A 65 10.87 11.46 -11.62
C GLN A 65 9.73 10.52 -11.23
N VAL A 66 9.58 10.28 -9.92
CA VAL A 66 8.45 9.52 -9.38
C VAL A 66 7.21 10.41 -9.34
N ALA A 67 6.31 10.25 -10.31
CA ALA A 67 5.04 10.97 -10.35
C ALA A 67 4.05 10.45 -9.29
N PHE A 68 4.19 9.18 -8.92
CA PHE A 68 3.28 8.51 -8.02
C PHE A 68 3.92 7.32 -7.33
N CYS A 69 3.54 7.06 -6.08
CA CYS A 69 4.09 5.98 -5.29
C CYS A 69 3.08 5.50 -4.22
N PHE A 70 2.90 4.19 -4.12
CA PHE A 70 2.06 3.57 -3.09
C PHE A 70 2.76 2.38 -2.43
N PRO A 71 2.47 2.10 -1.14
CA PRO A 71 2.83 0.82 -0.55
C PRO A 71 2.16 -0.33 -1.30
N ILE A 72 2.83 -1.46 -1.42
CA ILE A 72 2.26 -2.70 -1.95
C ILE A 72 2.89 -3.87 -1.21
N LYS A 73 2.19 -5.00 -1.10
CA LYS A 73 2.72 -6.22 -0.49
C LYS A 73 3.11 -7.22 -1.56
N THR A 74 4.04 -8.11 -1.22
CA THR A 74 4.27 -9.33 -2.01
C THR A 74 2.96 -10.09 -2.21
N LYS A 75 2.71 -10.53 -3.44
CA LYS A 75 1.49 -11.17 -3.94
C LYS A 75 0.25 -10.26 -3.99
N GLU A 76 0.37 -8.97 -3.64
CA GLU A 76 -0.74 -8.03 -3.80
C GLU A 76 -0.97 -7.75 -5.29
N LYS A 77 -2.25 -7.63 -5.66
CA LYS A 77 -2.68 -7.40 -7.03
C LYS A 77 -2.88 -5.92 -7.31
N PHE A 78 -2.56 -5.51 -8.52
CA PHE A 78 -2.90 -4.21 -9.05
C PHE A 78 -3.28 -4.33 -10.53
N THR A 79 -4.03 -3.36 -11.04
CA THR A 79 -4.49 -3.34 -12.42
C THR A 79 -4.09 -2.01 -13.05
N LEU A 80 -3.53 -2.07 -14.26
CA LEU A 80 -3.48 -0.91 -15.14
C LEU A 80 -4.70 -0.96 -16.03
N TRP A 81 -5.61 -0.02 -15.84
CA TRP A 81 -6.85 0.10 -16.60
C TRP A 81 -6.78 1.36 -17.46
N PHE A 82 -7.25 1.30 -18.70
CA PHE A 82 -7.40 2.48 -19.55
C PHE A 82 -8.52 2.27 -20.57
N MET A 83 -8.96 3.38 -21.17
CA MET A 83 -9.80 3.31 -22.37
C MET A 83 -8.87 3.19 -23.58
N HIS A 84 -9.09 2.20 -24.43
CA HIS A 84 -8.31 2.06 -25.65
C HIS A 84 -8.78 3.12 -26.66
N SER A 85 -7.83 3.88 -27.20
CA SER A 85 -8.10 5.16 -27.87
C SER A 85 -8.90 5.01 -29.16
N TYR A 86 -8.75 3.88 -29.86
CA TYR A 86 -9.38 3.66 -31.16
C TYR A 86 -10.84 3.22 -31.05
N ASP A 87 -11.10 2.20 -30.25
CA ASP A 87 -12.42 1.56 -30.12
C ASP A 87 -13.25 2.15 -28.97
N ARG A 88 -12.67 3.06 -28.18
CA ARG A 88 -13.27 3.68 -26.99
C ARG A 88 -13.86 2.63 -26.05
N ALA A 89 -13.18 1.48 -25.97
CA ALA A 89 -13.55 0.36 -25.13
C ALA A 89 -12.46 0.14 -24.09
N PHE A 90 -12.82 -0.40 -22.93
CA PHE A 90 -11.84 -0.53 -21.85
C PHE A 90 -10.86 -1.66 -22.12
N PHE A 91 -9.64 -1.45 -21.66
CA PHE A 91 -8.60 -2.46 -21.57
C PHE A 91 -8.04 -2.47 -20.15
N ALA A 92 -7.73 -3.67 -19.64
CA ALA A 92 -7.17 -3.81 -18.31
C ALA A 92 -6.15 -4.95 -18.25
N GLU A 93 -4.95 -4.62 -17.79
CA GLU A 93 -3.89 -5.58 -17.50
C GLU A 93 -3.82 -5.81 -16.00
N HIS A 94 -3.85 -7.08 -15.60
CA HIS A 94 -3.93 -7.46 -14.19
C HIS A 94 -2.62 -8.08 -13.72
N TYR A 95 -2.03 -7.41 -12.75
CA TYR A 95 -0.69 -7.69 -12.27
C TYR A 95 -0.68 -8.17 -10.82
N GLN A 96 0.41 -8.81 -10.45
CA GLN A 96 0.75 -9.16 -9.09
C GLN A 96 2.20 -8.76 -8.80
N ALA A 97 2.43 -8.06 -7.68
CA ALA A 97 3.78 -7.74 -7.22
C ALA A 97 4.43 -8.99 -6.62
N LEU A 98 5.61 -9.39 -7.08
CA LEU A 98 6.33 -10.55 -6.53
C LEU A 98 7.44 -10.13 -5.57
N GLY A 99 8.14 -9.05 -5.90
CA GLY A 99 9.27 -8.52 -5.14
C GLY A 99 9.84 -7.27 -5.82
N PRO A 100 10.94 -6.71 -5.30
CA PRO A 100 11.65 -5.62 -5.97
C PRO A 100 12.03 -6.04 -7.40
N GLY A 101 11.66 -5.22 -8.39
CA GLY A 101 11.92 -5.48 -9.81
C GLY A 101 11.15 -6.66 -10.40
N GLU A 102 10.17 -7.25 -9.70
CA GLU A 102 9.41 -8.40 -10.19
C GLU A 102 7.90 -8.18 -10.16
N ILE A 103 7.31 -8.13 -11.36
CA ILE A 103 5.88 -8.04 -11.62
C ILE A 103 5.44 -9.27 -12.41
N LEU A 104 4.30 -9.86 -12.04
CA LEU A 104 3.66 -10.93 -12.80
C LEU A 104 2.42 -10.39 -13.50
N LEU A 105 2.41 -10.43 -14.83
CA LEU A 105 1.18 -10.28 -15.61
C LEU A 105 0.39 -11.59 -15.54
N THR A 106 -0.79 -11.53 -14.95
CA THR A 106 -1.61 -12.73 -14.68
C THR A 106 -2.65 -12.97 -15.77
N HIS A 107 -3.40 -11.93 -16.11
CA HIS A 107 -4.45 -11.97 -17.12
C HIS A 107 -4.72 -10.56 -17.65
N MET A 108 -5.44 -10.50 -18.77
CA MET A 108 -5.96 -9.27 -19.35
C MET A 108 -7.47 -9.39 -19.53
N THR A 109 -8.17 -8.27 -19.39
CA THR A 109 -9.60 -8.19 -19.69
C THR A 109 -9.86 -6.98 -20.55
N PHE A 110 -10.66 -7.13 -21.59
CA PHE A 110 -10.97 -6.04 -22.50
C PHE A 110 -12.38 -6.19 -23.06
N LYS A 111 -12.96 -5.05 -23.42
CA LYS A 111 -13.97 -5.03 -24.47
C LYS A 111 -13.25 -4.56 -25.73
N SER A 112 -13.44 -5.28 -26.82
CA SER A 112 -12.92 -4.84 -28.11
C SER A 112 -14.08 -4.77 -29.09
N ASN A 113 -14.10 -3.69 -29.86
CA ASN A 113 -14.94 -3.57 -31.04
C ASN A 113 -14.14 -3.91 -32.32
N LEU A 114 -12.92 -4.44 -32.19
CA LEU A 114 -12.09 -4.79 -33.33
C LEU A 114 -12.64 -6.06 -33.99
N ASN A 115 -12.93 -5.91 -35.28
CA ASN A 115 -13.42 -6.96 -36.15
C ASN A 115 -12.28 -7.94 -36.47
N GLY A 116 -12.08 -8.96 -35.63
CA GLY A 116 -11.56 -10.25 -36.10
C GLY A 116 -10.04 -10.46 -36.23
N GLU A 117 -9.17 -9.59 -35.71
CA GLU A 117 -7.80 -10.02 -35.44
C GLU A 117 -7.82 -10.95 -34.21
N GLY A 118 -7.63 -12.24 -34.46
CA GLY A 118 -7.58 -13.25 -33.41
C GLY A 118 -6.43 -12.97 -32.44
N PHE A 119 -6.66 -13.25 -31.16
CA PHE A 119 -5.61 -13.16 -30.15
C PHE A 119 -4.71 -14.41 -30.21
N GLU A 120 -3.39 -14.25 -30.27
CA GLU A 120 -2.41 -15.36 -30.18
C GLU A 120 -2.24 -15.89 -28.74
N TYR A 121 -3.32 -16.03 -27.98
CA TYR A 121 -3.28 -16.64 -26.66
C TYR A 121 -4.17 -17.87 -26.65
N THR A 122 -3.60 -18.97 -26.16
CA THR A 122 -4.28 -20.28 -26.11
C THR A 122 -5.43 -20.33 -25.09
N ASP A 123 -5.53 -19.34 -24.20
CA ASP A 123 -6.46 -19.31 -23.08
C ASP A 123 -7.38 -18.07 -23.13
N PHE A 124 -7.97 -17.84 -24.31
CA PHE A 124 -8.99 -16.82 -24.51
C PHE A 124 -10.37 -17.31 -24.08
N HIS A 125 -11.08 -16.45 -23.36
CA HIS A 125 -12.43 -16.70 -22.87
C HIS A 125 -13.33 -15.49 -23.12
N LEU A 126 -14.47 -15.70 -23.76
CA LEU A 126 -15.51 -14.67 -23.87
C LEU A 126 -16.53 -14.84 -22.72
N ARG A 127 -16.77 -13.77 -21.97
CA ARG A 127 -17.76 -13.74 -20.90
C ARG A 127 -19.18 -13.45 -21.40
N PRO A 128 -20.22 -13.82 -20.62
CA PRO A 128 -21.61 -13.50 -20.97
C PRO A 128 -21.92 -12.00 -21.14
N ASP A 129 -21.12 -11.13 -20.52
CA ASP A 129 -21.25 -9.66 -20.62
C ASP A 129 -20.46 -9.03 -21.78
N GLY A 130 -19.94 -9.88 -22.68
CA GLY A 130 -19.17 -9.50 -23.87
C GLY A 130 -17.74 -9.05 -23.58
N VAL A 131 -17.21 -9.33 -22.39
CA VAL A 131 -15.80 -9.06 -22.04
C VAL A 131 -14.93 -10.23 -22.47
N GLY A 132 -13.89 -9.95 -23.25
CA GLY A 132 -12.82 -10.91 -23.54
C GLY A 132 -11.84 -10.99 -22.38
N GLU A 133 -11.41 -12.19 -22.04
CA GLU A 133 -10.39 -12.46 -21.03
C GLU A 133 -9.27 -13.32 -21.62
N LEU A 134 -8.03 -12.87 -21.47
CA LEU A 134 -6.84 -13.68 -21.76
C LEU A 134 -6.28 -14.12 -20.42
N ARG A 135 -6.43 -15.40 -20.11
CA ARG A 135 -6.08 -15.95 -18.81
C ARG A 135 -4.72 -16.65 -18.86
N ASN A 136 -4.21 -16.99 -17.69
CA ASN A 136 -2.99 -17.79 -17.49
C ASN A 136 -1.75 -17.29 -18.26
N ILE A 137 -1.64 -15.97 -18.48
CA ILE A 137 -0.50 -15.37 -19.18
C ILE A 137 0.80 -15.65 -18.41
N ASN A 138 0.75 -15.51 -17.08
CA ASN A 138 1.83 -15.86 -16.14
C ASN A 138 3.22 -15.33 -16.54
N ARG A 139 3.27 -14.16 -17.17
CA ARG A 139 4.50 -13.57 -17.68
C ARG A 139 5.16 -12.70 -16.62
N LYS A 140 6.37 -13.05 -16.22
CA LYS A 140 7.22 -12.20 -15.37
C LYS A 140 7.82 -11.07 -16.19
N ILE A 141 7.73 -9.86 -15.68
CA ILE A 141 8.29 -8.64 -16.25
C ILE A 141 8.93 -7.80 -15.14
N THR A 142 9.87 -6.94 -15.50
CA THR A 142 10.53 -6.05 -14.54
C THR A 142 9.81 -4.71 -14.37
N LYS A 143 9.09 -4.28 -15.41
CA LYS A 143 8.33 -3.04 -15.44
C LYS A 143 7.18 -3.12 -16.43
N VAL A 144 6.14 -2.32 -16.19
CA VAL A 144 5.09 -2.03 -17.19
C VAL A 144 5.47 -0.71 -17.85
N HIS A 145 5.74 -0.73 -19.14
CA HIS A 145 6.16 0.46 -19.89
C HIS A 145 5.07 0.88 -20.89
N PHE A 146 4.65 2.14 -20.84
CA PHE A 146 3.62 2.66 -21.74
C PHE A 146 3.73 4.18 -21.90
N MET A 147 3.09 4.69 -22.94
CA MET A 147 2.91 6.13 -23.14
C MET A 147 1.59 6.59 -22.53
N MET A 148 1.62 7.66 -21.73
CA MET A 148 0.41 8.24 -21.16
C MET A 148 -0.53 8.74 -22.25
N GLY A 149 -1.75 8.23 -22.23
CA GLY A 149 -2.84 8.74 -23.04
C GLY A 149 -3.39 10.08 -22.53
N SER A 150 -4.18 10.75 -23.38
CA SER A 150 -4.95 11.91 -22.96
C SER A 150 -6.15 11.49 -22.09
N PRO A 151 -6.63 12.35 -21.17
CA PRO A 151 -7.74 12.01 -20.27
C PRO A 151 -9.05 11.62 -20.99
N ASP A 152 -9.26 12.11 -22.20
CA ASP A 152 -10.45 11.87 -23.01
C ASP A 152 -10.36 10.60 -23.89
N MET A 153 -9.14 10.11 -24.15
CA MET A 153 -8.90 8.98 -25.06
C MET A 153 -8.35 7.74 -24.37
N ALA A 154 -7.43 7.92 -23.40
CA ALA A 154 -6.75 6.82 -22.72
C ALA A 154 -6.36 7.23 -21.30
N ASP A 155 -7.38 7.35 -20.45
CA ASP A 155 -7.29 7.70 -19.02
C ASP A 155 -6.72 6.54 -18.20
N HIS A 156 -5.39 6.42 -18.21
CA HIS A 156 -4.69 5.37 -17.49
C HIS A 156 -4.92 5.51 -15.99
N THR A 157 -5.45 4.46 -15.39
CA THR A 157 -5.81 4.38 -13.98
C THR A 157 -5.16 3.15 -13.37
N VAL A 158 -4.38 3.36 -12.31
CA VAL A 158 -3.90 2.26 -11.47
C VAL A 158 -4.96 1.94 -10.43
N ILE A 159 -5.37 0.68 -10.38
CA ILE A 159 -6.35 0.18 -9.42
C ILE A 159 -5.64 -0.79 -8.47
N ARG A 160 -5.78 -0.57 -7.17
CA ARG A 160 -5.23 -1.43 -6.11
C ARG A 160 -6.27 -1.58 -5.00
N GLY A 161 -6.81 -2.79 -4.85
CA GLY A 161 -7.94 -3.02 -3.93
C GLY A 161 -9.13 -2.13 -4.28
N LYS A 162 -9.54 -1.25 -3.35
CA LYS A 162 -10.62 -0.26 -3.55
C LYS A 162 -10.11 1.10 -4.04
N THR A 163 -8.80 1.31 -4.06
CA THR A 163 -8.20 2.58 -4.46
C THR A 163 -8.06 2.63 -5.98
N ARG A 164 -8.52 3.72 -6.59
CA ARG A 164 -8.29 4.05 -7.99
C ARG A 164 -7.46 5.32 -8.04
N THR A 165 -6.42 5.33 -8.85
CA THR A 165 -5.62 6.53 -9.08
C THR A 165 -5.46 6.79 -10.56
N ARG A 166 -6.06 7.88 -11.01
CA ARG A 166 -5.96 8.37 -12.39
C ARG A 166 -4.58 9.00 -12.56
N LEU A 167 -3.79 8.45 -13.47
CA LEU A 167 -2.43 8.92 -13.71
C LEU A 167 -2.42 10.25 -14.47
N ALA A 168 -3.45 10.51 -15.28
CA ALA A 168 -3.59 11.75 -16.04
C ALA A 168 -3.72 13.00 -15.17
N GLU A 169 -4.09 12.86 -13.89
CA GLU A 169 -4.12 13.97 -12.92
C GLU A 169 -2.72 14.40 -12.44
N ARG A 170 -1.68 13.63 -12.79
CA ARG A 170 -0.31 13.80 -12.28
C ARG A 170 0.76 13.75 -13.38
N ILE A 171 0.46 13.13 -14.51
CA ILE A 171 1.39 12.89 -15.61
C ILE A 171 0.77 13.43 -16.89
N ARG A 172 1.55 14.21 -17.63
CA ARG A 172 1.09 14.81 -18.89
C ARG A 172 0.90 13.73 -19.97
N PRO A 173 -0.10 13.86 -20.86
CA PRO A 173 -0.23 13.00 -22.03
C PRO A 173 1.03 13.01 -22.91
N GLY A 174 1.31 11.90 -23.58
CA GLY A 174 2.51 11.69 -24.39
C GLY A 174 3.77 11.31 -23.59
N THR A 175 3.73 11.40 -22.25
CA THR A 175 4.87 11.04 -21.40
C THR A 175 5.07 9.53 -21.33
N LEU A 176 6.30 9.05 -21.50
CA LEU A 176 6.64 7.65 -21.25
C LEU A 176 6.72 7.36 -19.74
N VAL A 177 6.05 6.30 -19.31
CA VAL A 177 5.91 5.92 -17.90
C VAL A 177 6.29 4.47 -17.70
N ASP A 178 7.04 4.23 -16.62
CA ASP A 178 7.34 2.91 -16.09
C ASP A 178 6.60 2.71 -14.77
N LEU A 179 5.81 1.63 -14.67
CA LEU A 179 5.39 1.09 -13.38
C LEU A 179 6.39 0.07 -12.90
N ILE A 180 6.98 0.31 -11.73
CA ILE A 180 8.01 -0.54 -11.12
C ILE A 180 7.67 -0.87 -9.68
N ILE A 181 8.18 -2.00 -9.21
CA ILE A 181 8.15 -2.40 -7.80
C ILE A 181 9.53 -2.21 -7.21
N GLU A 182 9.65 -1.43 -6.14
CA GLU A 182 10.92 -1.21 -5.43
C GLU A 182 10.71 -1.31 -3.92
N ASP A 183 11.76 -1.55 -3.15
CA ASP A 183 11.73 -1.49 -1.68
C ASP A 183 12.09 -0.10 -1.12
N THR A 184 12.54 0.82 -1.97
CA THR A 184 12.90 2.17 -1.53
C THR A 184 11.67 3.01 -1.19
N PRO A 185 11.72 3.83 -0.12
CA PRO A 185 10.59 4.68 0.28
C PRO A 185 10.09 5.60 -0.83
N CYS A 186 8.81 5.96 -0.77
CA CYS A 186 8.28 7.01 -1.64
C CYS A 186 9.00 8.33 -1.33
N PRO A 187 9.38 9.12 -2.35
CA PRO A 187 9.94 10.44 -2.09
C PRO A 187 8.91 11.28 -1.32
N THR A 188 9.39 12.04 -0.35
CA THR A 188 8.56 13.05 0.31
C THR A 188 8.08 13.99 -0.78
N GLN A 189 6.76 14.04 -1.01
CA GLN A 189 6.19 15.01 -1.93
C GLN A 189 6.45 16.39 -1.32
N THR A 190 7.52 17.06 -1.76
CA THR A 190 7.66 18.49 -1.55
C THR A 190 6.44 19.10 -2.21
N LYS A 191 5.59 19.79 -1.44
CA LYS A 191 4.50 20.59 -2.01
C LYS A 191 5.14 21.46 -3.09
N THR A 192 4.87 21.14 -4.34
CA THR A 192 5.26 21.99 -5.46
C THR A 192 4.52 23.30 -5.23
N GLY A 193 5.24 24.31 -4.76
CA GLY A 193 4.73 25.67 -4.72
C GLY A 193 4.37 26.07 -6.15
N ASP A 194 3.19 26.63 -6.29
CA ASP A 194 2.76 27.58 -7.30
C ASP A 194 3.78 27.80 -8.43
N ILE A 195 3.71 26.94 -9.44
CA ILE A 195 4.18 27.32 -10.77
C ILE A 195 3.06 28.22 -11.30
N ASN A 196 3.22 29.53 -11.06
CA ASN A 196 2.47 30.56 -11.76
C ASN A 196 2.79 30.43 -13.25
N ASP A 197 1.77 30.09 -14.04
CA ASP A 197 1.67 30.54 -15.44
C ASP A 197 1.22 32.01 -15.45
#